data_AF-A0A838F257-F1
#
_entry.id   AF-A0A838F257-F1
#
_cell.length_a   1.000
_cell.length_b   1.000
_cell.length_c   1.000
_cell.angle_alpha   90.00
_cell.angle_beta   90.00
_cell.angle_gamma   90.00
#
_symmetry.space_group_name_H-M   'P 1'
#
loop_
_entity.id
_entity.type
_entity.pdbx_description
1 polymer ?
#
loop_
_entity_poly.entity_id
_entity_poly.type
_entity_poly.pdbx_seq_one_letter_code
_entity_poly.pdbx_strand_id
1 'polypeptide(L)'
;LRKKFSDPRIHFAINCASKSCPALMNAAFTSDLLEAQLNKATKSFVNDTALNRILNQKIELSEIFRWYNEDFTRSENLISFLNKFSTIKILPDAEISYMKYDWSLNE
;
A
#
# COMPACT_ATOMS: atom_id res chain seq x y z
N LEU A 1 12.69 11.29 -8.66
CA LEU A 1 11.40 11.28 -7.92
C LEU A 1 11.58 10.86 -6.47
N ARG A 2 12.20 9.69 -6.16
CA ARG A 2 12.53 9.24 -4.78
C ARG A 2 13.34 10.23 -3.90
N LYS A 3 14.19 11.08 -4.48
CA LYS A 3 14.97 12.10 -3.73
C LYS A 3 14.15 13.31 -3.25
N LYS A 4 12.97 13.59 -3.85
CA LYS A 4 12.13 14.74 -3.47
C LYS A 4 10.88 14.35 -2.69
N PHE A 5 10.47 13.08 -2.75
CA PHE A 5 9.33 12.60 -2.01
C PHE A 5 9.70 11.32 -1.27
N SER A 6 10.01 11.45 0.02
CA SER A 6 10.31 10.33 0.93
C SER A 6 9.04 9.71 1.51
N ASP A 7 7.91 9.86 0.83
CA ASP A 7 6.61 9.41 1.30
C ASP A 7 6.28 8.03 0.72
N PRO A 8 6.20 6.97 1.56
CA PRO A 8 5.88 5.63 1.09
C PRO A 8 4.50 5.53 0.41
N ARG A 9 3.57 6.45 0.69
CA ARG A 9 2.22 6.48 0.10
C ARG A 9 2.24 6.66 -1.42
N ILE A 10 3.36 7.12 -1.97
CA ILE A 10 3.54 7.31 -3.42
C ILE A 10 3.46 5.98 -4.19
N HIS A 11 3.87 4.88 -3.58
CA HIS A 11 3.75 3.55 -4.18
C HIS A 11 2.30 3.15 -4.46
N PHE A 12 1.34 3.73 -3.72
CA PHE A 12 -0.09 3.50 -3.93
C PHE A 12 -0.74 4.52 -4.87
N ALA A 13 -0.08 5.67 -5.08
CA ALA A 13 -0.56 6.76 -5.93
C ALA A 13 -0.09 6.63 -7.39
N ILE A 14 1.11 6.09 -7.61
CA ILE A 14 1.73 5.92 -8.93
C ILE A 14 1.45 4.52 -9.52
N ASN A 15 0.70 3.68 -8.80
CA ASN A 15 0.33 2.36 -9.28
C ASN A 15 -0.77 2.45 -10.34
N CYS A 16 -0.43 2.96 -11.53
CA CYS A 16 -1.29 2.88 -12.70
C CYS A 16 -0.52 2.66 -14.00
N ALA A 17 -0.05 1.43 -14.17
CA ALA A 17 0.30 0.88 -15.49
C ALA A 17 0.16 -0.67 -15.58
N SER A 18 -0.50 -1.35 -14.64
CA SER A 18 -0.71 -2.82 -14.70
C SER A 18 -2.10 -3.27 -14.22
N LYS A 19 -2.54 -4.46 -14.63
CA LYS A 19 -3.94 -4.93 -14.53
C LYS A 19 -4.47 -5.18 -13.11
N SER A 20 -3.62 -5.03 -12.09
CA SER A 20 -3.95 -5.19 -10.66
C SER A 20 -4.07 -3.84 -9.91
N CYS A 21 -4.22 -2.73 -10.62
CA CYS A 21 -4.29 -1.40 -10.02
C CYS A 21 -5.70 -1.09 -9.48
N PRO A 22 -5.83 -0.62 -8.22
CA PRO A 22 -7.07 -0.01 -7.76
C PRO A 22 -7.36 1.25 -8.60
N ALA A 23 -8.65 1.54 -8.80
CA ALA A 23 -9.10 2.59 -9.72
C ALA A 23 -8.31 3.90 -9.55
N LEU A 24 -7.64 4.31 -10.65
CA LEU A 24 -7.07 5.65 -10.81
C LEU A 24 -8.11 6.67 -10.35
N MET A 25 -7.76 7.51 -9.37
CA MET A 25 -8.61 8.67 -9.08
C MET A 25 -8.72 9.51 -10.36
N ASN A 26 -9.95 9.82 -10.77
CA ASN A 26 -10.27 10.72 -11.87
C ASN A 26 -9.91 12.20 -11.58
N ALA A 27 -8.87 12.45 -10.78
CA ALA A 27 -8.39 13.78 -10.43
C ALA A 27 -6.86 13.78 -10.36
N ALA A 28 -6.23 14.75 -11.03
CA ALA A 28 -4.80 14.98 -10.90
C ALA A 28 -4.45 15.24 -9.43
N PHE A 29 -3.26 14.79 -9.01
CA PHE A 29 -2.74 15.15 -7.71
C PHE A 29 -2.41 16.64 -7.69
N THR A 30 -3.14 17.44 -6.91
CA THR A 30 -2.88 18.87 -6.74
C THR A 30 -2.17 19.10 -5.41
N SER A 31 -1.29 20.10 -5.34
CA SER A 31 -0.51 20.38 -4.12
C SER A 31 -1.41 20.52 -2.87
N ASP A 32 -2.58 21.15 -3.03
CA ASP A 32 -3.51 21.43 -1.94
C ASP A 32 -4.28 20.20 -1.46
N LEU A 33 -4.41 19.16 -2.31
CA LEU A 33 -5.16 17.94 -2.01
C LEU A 33 -4.27 16.70 -1.91
N LEU A 34 -2.96 16.84 -2.16
CA LEU A 34 -2.00 15.75 -2.25
C LEU A 34 -2.07 14.84 -1.01
N GLU A 35 -2.07 15.41 0.19
CA GLU A 35 -2.17 14.66 1.45
C GLU A 35 -3.46 13.85 1.56
N ALA A 36 -4.60 14.45 1.21
CA ALA A 36 -5.89 13.78 1.25
C ALA A 36 -5.99 12.67 0.20
N GLN A 37 -5.47 12.91 -1.00
CA GLN A 37 -5.45 11.95 -2.10
C GLN A 37 -4.51 10.77 -1.78
N LEU A 38 -3.31 11.04 -1.25
CA LEU A 38 -2.36 10.01 -0.81
C LEU A 38 -2.95 9.16 0.32
N ASN A 39 -3.57 9.79 1.32
CA ASN A 39 -4.23 9.07 2.41
C ASN A 39 -5.37 8.17 1.90
N LYS A 40 -6.20 8.69 0.99
CA LYS A 40 -7.31 7.91 0.43
C LYS A 40 -6.80 6.75 -0.44
N ALA A 41 -5.81 6.97 -1.31
CA ALA A 41 -5.18 5.92 -2.10
C ALA A 41 -4.57 4.82 -1.20
N THR A 42 -3.87 5.23 -0.14
CA THR A 42 -3.27 4.31 0.83
C THR A 42 -4.33 3.48 1.56
N LYS A 43 -5.39 4.11 2.06
CA LYS A 43 -6.51 3.40 2.71
C LYS A 43 -7.20 2.43 1.75
N SER A 44 -7.44 2.84 0.51
CA SER A 44 -8.01 1.97 -0.51
C SER A 44 -7.11 0.75 -0.76
N PHE A 45 -5.82 0.95 -0.97
CA PHE A 45 -4.87 -0.13 -1.24
C PHE A 45 -4.75 -1.10 -0.05
N VAL A 46 -4.48 -0.59 1.15
CA VAL A 46 -4.27 -1.40 2.36
C VAL A 46 -5.49 -2.28 2.67
N ASN A 47 -6.70 -1.80 2.39
CA ASN A 47 -7.94 -2.53 2.67
C ASN A 47 -8.52 -3.26 1.45
N ASP A 48 -7.81 -3.28 0.32
CA ASP A 48 -8.24 -4.04 -0.86
C ASP A 48 -8.01 -5.53 -0.62
N THR A 49 -9.08 -6.29 -0.38
CA THR A 49 -9.03 -7.73 -0.07
C THR A 49 -8.47 -8.59 -1.21
N ALA A 50 -8.44 -8.07 -2.45
CA ALA A 50 -7.82 -8.76 -3.57
C ALA A 50 -6.29 -8.63 -3.56
N LEU A 51 -5.75 -7.59 -2.89
CA LEU A 51 -4.32 -7.31 -2.83
C LEU A 51 -3.72 -7.54 -1.44
N ASN A 52 -4.54 -7.45 -0.40
CA ASN A 52 -4.14 -7.55 1.00
C ASN A 52 -5.25 -8.24 1.82
N ARG A 53 -4.94 -9.35 2.47
CA ARG A 53 -5.84 -10.00 3.45
C ARG A 53 -5.32 -9.72 4.83
N ILE A 54 -6.04 -8.90 5.58
CA ILE A 54 -5.63 -8.48 6.91
C ILE A 54 -6.54 -9.14 7.95
N LEU A 55 -5.97 -9.97 8.82
CA LEU A 55 -6.60 -10.46 10.05
C LEU A 55 -5.73 -10.06 11.24
N ASN A 56 -6.30 -10.06 12.45
CA ASN A 56 -5.58 -9.60 13.65
C ASN A 56 -4.21 -10.26 13.88
N GLN A 57 -4.08 -11.56 13.61
CA GLN A 57 -2.86 -12.35 13.86
C GLN A 57 -2.17 -12.87 12.59
N LYS A 58 -2.77 -12.67 11.41
CA LYS A 58 -2.23 -13.17 10.15
C LYS A 58 -2.55 -12.20 9.04
N ILE A 59 -1.52 -11.72 8.37
CA ILE A 59 -1.66 -10.78 7.25
C ILE A 59 -0.97 -11.36 6.01
N GLU A 60 -1.68 -11.34 4.90
CA GLU A 60 -1.17 -11.69 3.58
C GLU A 60 -1.16 -10.41 2.74
N LEU A 61 0.03 -9.88 2.43
CA LEU A 61 0.20 -8.56 1.85
C LEU A 61 0.62 -8.62 0.38
N SER A 62 0.34 -7.55 -0.35
CA SER A 62 0.91 -7.34 -1.68
C SER A 62 2.43 -7.33 -1.63
N GLU A 63 3.06 -7.91 -2.66
CA GLU A 63 4.51 -7.92 -2.88
C GLU A 63 5.15 -6.51 -2.92
N ILE A 64 4.36 -5.47 -3.16
CA ILE A 64 4.79 -4.06 -3.03
C ILE A 64 5.41 -3.79 -1.64
N PHE A 65 4.81 -4.33 -0.58
CA PHE A 65 5.34 -4.18 0.79
C PHE A 65 6.66 -4.93 0.99
N ARG A 66 6.92 -5.98 0.20
CA ARG A 66 8.20 -6.70 0.21
C ARG A 66 9.26 -5.95 -0.59
N TRP A 67 8.95 -5.50 -1.81
CA TRP A 67 9.90 -4.84 -2.71
C TRP A 67 10.34 -3.47 -2.21
N TYR A 68 9.44 -2.75 -1.54
CA TYR A 68 9.70 -1.40 -1.03
C TYR A 68 9.65 -1.34 0.50
N ASN A 69 9.94 -2.46 1.19
CA ASN A 69 9.89 -2.56 2.65
C ASN A 69 10.62 -1.39 3.34
N GLU A 70 11.83 -1.08 2.88
CA GLU A 70 12.65 0.02 3.41
C GLU A 70 11.94 1.38 3.37
N ASP A 71 11.06 1.64 2.40
CA ASP A 71 10.34 2.90 2.33
C ASP A 71 9.21 2.95 3.39
N PHE A 72 8.59 1.81 3.71
CA PHE A 72 7.54 1.70 4.73
C PHE A 72 8.10 1.62 6.16
N THR A 73 9.37 1.21 6.32
CA THR A 73 9.97 0.94 7.64
C THR A 73 11.00 1.97 8.12
N ARG A 74 11.15 3.10 7.41
CA ARG A 74 12.11 4.17 7.76
C ARG A 74 11.89 4.83 9.12
N SER A 75 10.64 5.05 9.49
CA SER A 75 10.25 5.82 10.68
C SER A 75 9.47 5.00 11.71
N GLU A 76 8.94 3.86 11.31
CA GLU A 76 8.14 2.96 12.15
C GLU A 76 8.22 1.53 11.58
N ASN A 77 7.68 0.53 12.29
CA ASN A 77 7.59 -0.81 11.71
C ASN A 77 6.38 -0.95 10.76
N LEU A 78 6.42 -1.96 9.89
CA LEU A 78 5.40 -2.18 8.86
C LEU A 78 3.98 -2.32 9.44
N ILE A 79 3.82 -3.01 10.56
CA ILE A 79 2.51 -3.18 11.22
C ILE A 79 1.97 -1.83 11.74
N SER A 80 2.84 -0.97 12.26
CA SER A 80 2.49 0.38 12.73
C SER A 80 2.04 1.24 11.56
N PHE A 81 2.76 1.18 10.43
CA PHE A 81 2.36 1.84 9.19
C PHE A 81 0.98 1.35 8.73
N LEU A 82 0.77 0.04 8.64
CA LEU A 82 -0.50 -0.55 8.19
C LEU A 82 -1.67 -0.17 9.11
N ASN A 83 -1.48 -0.18 10.43
CA ASN A 83 -2.52 0.18 11.40
C ASN A 83 -2.99 1.63 11.31
N LYS A 84 -2.24 2.53 10.67
CA LYS A 84 -2.73 3.91 10.38
C LYS A 84 -3.83 3.94 9.32
N PHE A 85 -3.89 2.91 8.48
CA PHE A 85 -4.75 2.89 7.29
C PHE A 85 -5.70 1.68 7.24
N SER A 86 -5.39 0.59 7.94
CA SER A 86 -6.23 -0.60 8.00
C SER A 86 -7.50 -0.38 8.81
N THR A 87 -8.60 -1.01 8.39
CA THR A 87 -9.85 -1.09 9.15
C THR A 87 -9.78 -2.11 10.28
N ILE A 88 -8.83 -3.06 10.21
CA ILE A 88 -8.64 -4.12 11.20
C ILE A 88 -7.35 -3.84 11.97
N LYS A 89 -7.41 -3.89 13.29
CA LYS A 89 -6.22 -3.74 14.13
C LYS A 89 -5.34 -4.99 14.05
N ILE A 90 -4.17 -4.84 13.45
CA ILE A 90 -3.14 -5.87 13.34
C ILE A 90 -2.35 -5.91 14.65
N LEU A 91 -2.19 -7.11 15.22
CA LEU A 91 -1.41 -7.30 16.43
C LEU A 91 0.10 -7.26 16.12
N PRO A 92 0.95 -6.84 17.07
CA PRO A 92 2.39 -6.68 16.83
C PRO A 92 3.12 -7.95 16.40
N ASP A 93 2.58 -9.11 16.75
CA ASP A 93 3.10 -10.45 16.51
C ASP A 93 2.41 -11.17 15.34
N ALA A 94 1.62 -10.44 14.55
CA ALA A 94 0.94 -11.01 13.39
C ALA A 94 1.92 -11.64 12.40
N GLU A 95 1.59 -12.84 11.93
CA GLU A 95 2.35 -13.53 10.89
C GLU A 95 2.20 -12.80 9.56
N ILE A 96 3.32 -12.41 8.95
CA ILE A 96 3.34 -11.70 7.66
C ILE A 96 3.73 -12.67 6.55
N SER A 97 2.83 -12.87 5.60
CA SER A 97 3.09 -13.53 4.31
C SER A 97 2.82 -12.57 3.15
N TYR A 98 3.31 -12.90 1.96
CA TYR A 98 3.10 -12.10 0.76
C TYR A 98 2.32 -12.89 -0.29
N MET A 99 1.33 -12.24 -0.91
CA MET A 99 0.56 -12.84 -2.00
C MET A 99 1.48 -13.11 -3.18
N LYS A 100 1.33 -14.28 -3.82
CA LYS A 100 2.06 -14.57 -5.06
C LYS A 100 1.64 -13.54 -6.12
N TYR A 101 2.56 -12.66 -6.48
CA TYR A 101 2.35 -11.71 -7.57
C TYR A 101 2.32 -12.48 -8.89
N ASP A 102 1.15 -12.50 -9.53
CA ASP A 102 1.01 -13.05 -10.87
C ASP A 102 1.55 -12.01 -11.87
N TRP A 103 2.71 -12.32 -12.46
CA TRP A 103 3.38 -11.50 -13.46
C TRP A 103 2.77 -11.63 -14.86
N SER A 104 1.61 -12.28 -15.02
CA SER A 104 0.94 -12.37 -16.32
C SER A 104 0.57 -10.98 -16.86
N LEU A 105 1.47 -10.45 -17.68
CA LEU A 105 1.17 -9.45 -18.69
C LEU A 105 -0.02 -9.97 -19.50
N ASN A 106 -1.04 -9.14 -19.67
CA ASN A 106 -2.11 -9.50 -20.57
C ASN A 106 -1.66 -9.28 -22.00
N GLU A 107 -1.79 -10.33 -22.80
CA GLU A 107 -1.95 -10.22 -24.26
C GLU A 107 -3.19 -9.39 -24.61
#